data_AF-A0A9D9WNN4-F1
#
_entry.id   AF-A0A9D9WNN4-F1
#
_cell.length_a   1.000
_cell.length_b   1.000
_cell.length_c   1.000
_cell.angle_alpha   90.00
_cell.angle_beta   90.00
_cell.angle_gamma   90.00
#
_symmetry.space_group_name_H-M   'P 1'
#
loop_
_entity.id
_entity.type
_entity.pdbx_description
1 polymer ?
#
loop_
_entity_poly.entity_id
_entity_poly.type
_entity_poly.pdbx_seq_one_letter_code
_entity_poly.pdbx_strand_id
1 'polypeptide(L)'
;YMFLRLPNALGGCGFKEIVLNEKIVLDGDNNKTYFADLYVPSCKLDIEYDSEEFHSSASEISRDRERAAHLEADGYRVVSVGYSQLNNLKAFRNLARQLSRLIGKRIYIRARKFFENFVALCDLLHRKGHSIRSRFRKIHKNEIPWHSGVRIAYRIYLAAWNRLIRHPNLPLVLTRAP
;
A
#
# COMPACT_ATOMS: atom_id res chain seq x y z
N TYR A 1 -4.91 -2.40 0.64
CA TYR A 1 -4.87 -3.31 -0.53
C TYR A 1 -3.99 -2.86 -1.69
N MET A 2 -4.29 -1.75 -2.39
CA MET A 2 -3.58 -1.40 -3.64
C MET A 2 -2.07 -1.06 -3.49
N PHE A 3 -1.61 -0.64 -2.31
CA PHE A 3 -0.20 -0.28 -2.06
C PHE A 3 0.80 -1.37 -2.39
N LEU A 4 0.45 -2.64 -2.15
CA LEU A 4 1.41 -3.73 -2.32
C LEU A 4 1.61 -4.08 -3.80
N ARG A 5 0.54 -3.99 -4.61
CA ARG A 5 0.56 -4.39 -6.02
C ARG A 5 0.91 -3.26 -6.99
N LEU A 6 0.54 -2.02 -6.68
CA LEU A 6 0.81 -0.88 -7.57
C LEU A 6 2.31 -0.69 -7.82
N PRO A 7 2.72 -0.23 -9.00
CA PRO A 7 4.13 0.04 -9.29
C PRO A 7 4.68 1.18 -8.42
N ASN A 8 6.00 1.19 -8.22
CA ASN A 8 6.71 2.27 -7.51
C ASN A 8 6.39 3.67 -8.08
N ALA A 9 6.14 3.76 -9.39
CA ALA A 9 5.77 5.00 -10.06
C ALA A 9 4.43 5.57 -9.57
N LEU A 10 3.57 4.75 -8.93
CA LEU A 10 2.29 5.15 -8.35
C LEU A 10 2.30 5.06 -6.81
N GLY A 11 3.49 4.96 -6.21
CA GLY A 11 3.63 4.89 -4.75
C GLY A 11 3.41 3.51 -4.14
N GLY A 12 3.28 2.44 -4.95
CA GLY A 12 3.16 1.07 -4.45
C GLY A 12 4.46 0.24 -4.51
N CYS A 13 4.44 -1.00 -4.04
CA CYS A 13 5.63 -1.88 -3.98
C CYS A 13 5.88 -2.72 -5.23
N GLY A 14 4.91 -2.86 -6.12
CA GLY A 14 5.04 -3.59 -7.39
C GLY A 14 5.12 -5.11 -7.24
N PHE A 15 4.56 -5.70 -6.18
CA PHE A 15 4.44 -7.15 -6.05
C PHE A 15 3.44 -7.69 -7.07
N LYS A 16 3.93 -8.34 -8.13
CA LYS A 16 3.08 -8.85 -9.21
C LYS A 16 2.46 -10.21 -8.89
N GLU A 17 3.05 -10.90 -7.93
CA GLU A 17 2.67 -12.23 -7.44
C GLU A 17 1.39 -12.20 -6.61
N ILE A 18 0.99 -11.01 -6.14
CA ILE A 18 -0.22 -10.81 -5.36
C ILE A 18 -1.45 -10.86 -6.28
N VAL A 19 -2.34 -11.78 -5.97
CA VAL A 19 -3.71 -11.91 -6.50
C VAL A 19 -4.66 -11.30 -5.47
N LEU A 20 -5.73 -10.65 -5.92
CA LEU A 20 -6.71 -10.03 -5.03
C LEU A 20 -7.96 -10.90 -4.94
N ASN A 21 -8.58 -10.95 -3.76
CA ASN A 21 -9.85 -11.63 -3.50
C ASN A 21 -9.86 -13.08 -4.00
N GLU A 22 -8.76 -13.79 -3.79
CA GLU A 22 -8.61 -15.16 -4.28
C GLU A 22 -9.43 -16.11 -3.43
N LYS A 23 -10.18 -17.01 -4.08
CA LYS A 23 -10.92 -18.07 -3.40
C LYS A 23 -9.95 -19.18 -3.02
N ILE A 24 -9.81 -19.43 -1.72
CA ILE A 24 -9.06 -20.56 -1.16
C ILE A 24 -10.06 -21.63 -0.74
N VAL A 25 -9.89 -22.83 -1.27
CA VAL A 25 -10.63 -24.03 -0.82
C VAL A 25 -9.63 -24.90 -0.09
N LEU A 26 -9.93 -25.20 1.18
CA LEU A 26 -9.07 -26.05 2.00
C LEU A 26 -9.34 -27.53 1.72
N ASP A 27 -8.26 -28.31 1.71
CA ASP A 27 -8.34 -29.76 1.57
C ASP A 27 -8.78 -30.38 2.91
N GLY A 28 -9.99 -30.96 2.97
CA GLY A 28 -10.53 -31.61 4.17
C GLY A 28 -12.02 -31.95 4.07
N ASP A 29 -12.58 -32.66 5.07
CA ASP A 29 -13.92 -33.29 5.05
C ASP A 29 -15.10 -32.36 4.71
N ASN A 30 -14.94 -31.04 4.81
CA ASN A 30 -16.01 -30.06 4.55
C ASN A 30 -15.67 -29.00 3.48
N ASN A 31 -14.56 -29.11 2.74
CA ASN A 31 -14.16 -28.15 1.68
C ASN A 31 -14.37 -26.67 2.08
N LYS A 32 -13.92 -26.30 3.29
CA LYS A 32 -14.12 -24.93 3.80
C LYS A 32 -13.54 -23.93 2.80
N THR A 33 -14.33 -22.92 2.49
CA THR A 33 -13.97 -21.88 1.52
C THR A 33 -13.71 -20.57 2.24
N TYR A 34 -12.57 -19.95 1.93
CA TYR A 34 -12.18 -18.62 2.36
C TYR A 34 -11.88 -17.74 1.15
N PHE A 35 -11.96 -16.42 1.35
CA PHE A 35 -11.56 -15.43 0.35
C PHE A 35 -10.45 -14.59 0.95
N ALA A 36 -9.23 -14.73 0.42
CA ALA A 36 -8.06 -13.98 0.84
C ALA A 36 -8.08 -12.61 0.16
N ASP A 37 -7.96 -11.54 0.93
CA ASP A 37 -7.94 -10.21 0.36
C ASP A 37 -6.79 -10.02 -0.63
N LEU A 38 -5.60 -10.48 -0.23
CA LEU A 38 -4.38 -10.51 -1.02
C LEU A 38 -3.69 -11.86 -0.82
N TYR A 39 -3.48 -12.57 -1.91
CA TYR A 39 -2.90 -13.91 -1.86
C TYR A 39 -1.66 -14.00 -2.75
N VAL A 40 -0.63 -14.70 -2.27
CA VAL A 40 0.58 -15.02 -3.03
C VAL A 40 0.65 -16.55 -3.21
N PRO A 41 0.21 -17.07 -4.36
CA PRO A 41 0.10 -18.51 -4.60
C PRO A 41 1.42 -19.26 -4.43
N SER A 42 2.53 -18.68 -4.91
CA SER A 42 3.84 -19.34 -4.92
C SER A 42 4.37 -19.73 -3.54
N CYS A 43 3.84 -19.14 -2.46
CA CYS A 43 4.29 -19.44 -1.11
C CYS A 43 3.15 -19.51 -0.08
N LYS A 44 1.93 -19.83 -0.56
CA LYS A 44 0.68 -19.94 0.22
C LYS A 44 0.54 -18.82 1.27
N LEU A 45 0.83 -17.58 0.89
CA LEU A 45 0.80 -16.43 1.80
C LEU A 45 -0.51 -15.67 1.60
N ASP A 46 -1.32 -15.65 2.64
CA ASP A 46 -2.53 -14.84 2.78
C ASP A 46 -2.20 -13.56 3.55
N ILE A 47 -2.60 -12.41 3.02
CA ILE A 47 -2.33 -11.08 3.58
C ILE A 47 -3.67 -10.35 3.73
N GLU A 48 -4.16 -10.33 4.95
CA GLU A 48 -5.47 -9.77 5.29
C GLU A 48 -5.31 -8.37 5.83
N TYR A 49 -6.26 -7.50 5.51
CA TYR A 49 -6.27 -6.16 6.11
C TYR A 49 -7.14 -6.16 7.37
N ASP A 50 -6.54 -5.72 8.46
CA ASP A 50 -7.26 -5.47 9.70
C ASP A 50 -7.85 -4.07 9.67
N SER A 51 -9.15 -4.00 9.34
CA SER A 51 -9.89 -2.75 9.41
C SER A 51 -10.08 -2.37 10.88
N GLU A 52 -9.27 -1.44 11.38
CA GLU A 52 -9.38 -0.85 12.74
C GLU A 52 -10.70 -0.06 12.98
N GLU A 53 -11.82 -0.35 12.30
CA GLU A 53 -13.03 0.48 12.36
C GLU A 53 -14.12 0.00 13.32
N PHE A 54 -14.03 -1.18 13.95
CA PHE A 54 -15.06 -1.58 14.92
C PHE A 54 -14.47 -2.30 16.13
N HIS A 55 -15.07 -2.04 17.29
CA HIS A 55 -14.89 -2.82 18.51
C HIS A 55 -15.04 -4.31 18.20
N SER A 56 -13.93 -5.00 17.91
CA SER A 56 -13.94 -6.41 17.59
C SER A 56 -14.54 -7.16 18.77
N SER A 57 -15.77 -7.62 18.60
CA SER A 57 -16.43 -8.44 19.60
C SER A 57 -15.57 -9.68 19.84
N ALA A 58 -15.65 -10.27 21.03
CA ALA A 58 -14.96 -11.53 21.32
C ALA A 58 -15.29 -12.62 20.27
N SER A 59 -16.48 -12.53 19.66
CA SER A 59 -16.92 -13.43 18.59
C SER A 59 -16.17 -13.24 17.27
N GLU A 60 -15.85 -12.00 16.86
CA GLU A 60 -15.10 -11.73 15.63
C GLU A 60 -13.65 -12.18 15.78
N ILE A 61 -13.04 -11.88 16.93
CA ILE A 61 -11.68 -12.32 17.26
C ILE A 61 -11.59 -13.86 17.24
N SER A 62 -12.61 -14.56 17.75
CA SER A 62 -12.65 -16.03 17.70
C SER A 62 -12.71 -16.53 16.26
N ARG A 63 -13.58 -15.95 15.42
CA ARG A 63 -13.72 -16.34 14.01
C ARG A 63 -12.45 -16.12 13.21
N ASP A 64 -11.75 -15.00 13.43
CA ASP A 64 -10.49 -14.71 12.74
C ASP A 64 -9.39 -15.67 13.15
N ARG A 65 -9.33 -16.03 14.45
CA ARG A 65 -8.40 -17.06 14.94
C ARG A 65 -8.72 -18.44 14.40
N GLU A 66 -9.99 -18.83 14.36
CA GLU A 66 -10.42 -20.11 13.79
C GLU A 66 -10.09 -20.18 12.29
N ARG A 67 -10.36 -19.10 11.54
CA ARG A 67 -9.99 -18.99 10.12
C ARG A 67 -8.48 -19.16 9.94
N ALA A 68 -7.67 -18.40 10.68
CA ALA A 68 -6.22 -18.49 10.59
C ALA A 68 -5.72 -19.90 10.92
N ALA A 69 -6.26 -20.54 11.96
CA ALA A 69 -5.90 -21.90 12.34
C ALA A 69 -6.24 -22.93 11.24
N HIS A 70 -7.39 -22.80 10.57
CA HIS A 70 -7.72 -23.68 9.44
C HIS A 70 -6.77 -23.50 8.26
N LEU A 71 -6.43 -22.26 7.91
CA LEU A 71 -5.49 -21.93 6.84
C LEU A 71 -4.08 -22.45 7.18
N GLU A 72 -3.61 -22.23 8.40
CA GLU A 72 -2.30 -22.67 8.86
C GLU A 72 -2.18 -24.21 8.89
N ALA A 73 -3.25 -24.91 9.27
CA ALA A 73 -3.32 -26.37 9.23
C ALA A 73 -3.12 -26.94 7.81
N ASP A 74 -3.55 -26.19 6.78
CA ASP A 74 -3.37 -26.55 5.36
C ASP A 74 -2.10 -25.93 4.72
N GLY A 75 -1.19 -25.46 5.58
CA GLY A 75 0.13 -24.96 5.21
C GLY A 75 0.16 -23.53 4.65
N TYR A 76 -0.91 -22.76 4.84
CA TYR A 76 -0.91 -21.34 4.53
C TYR A 76 -0.25 -20.52 5.64
N ARG A 77 0.26 -19.35 5.29
CA ARG A 77 0.73 -18.35 6.26
C ARG A 77 -0.20 -17.15 6.19
N VAL A 78 -0.77 -16.73 7.30
CA VAL A 78 -1.65 -15.58 7.37
C VAL A 78 -0.92 -14.39 7.98
N VAL A 79 -0.94 -13.25 7.31
CA VAL A 79 -0.37 -11.98 7.79
C VAL A 79 -1.46 -10.93 7.84
N SER A 80 -1.85 -10.56 9.05
CA SER A 80 -2.73 -9.42 9.27
C SER A 80 -1.96 -8.10 9.13
N VAL A 81 -2.55 -7.14 8.41
CA VAL A 81 -1.99 -5.83 8.12
C VAL A 81 -2.94 -4.75 8.60
N GLY A 82 -2.55 -4.05 9.67
CA GLY A 82 -3.33 -2.96 10.24
C GLY A 82 -3.29 -1.67 9.42
N TYR A 83 -4.28 -0.82 9.64
CA TYR A 83 -4.39 0.51 9.04
C TYR A 83 -3.13 1.36 9.26
N SER A 84 -2.61 1.39 10.49
CA SER A 84 -1.40 2.14 10.85
C SER A 84 -0.17 1.69 10.06
N GLN A 85 -0.08 0.40 9.70
CA GLN A 85 1.02 -0.14 8.89
C GLN A 85 0.95 0.29 7.42
N LEU A 86 -0.26 0.54 6.88
CA LEU A 86 -0.43 1.03 5.51
C LEU A 86 -0.32 2.56 5.40
N ASN A 87 -0.80 3.30 6.40
CA ASN A 87 -0.88 4.75 6.32
C ASN A 87 0.40 5.49 6.78
N ASN A 88 1.27 4.83 7.55
CA ASN A 88 2.54 5.40 7.98
C ASN A 88 3.70 4.92 7.10
N LEU A 89 4.44 5.84 6.47
CA LEU A 89 5.54 5.50 5.55
C LEU A 89 6.62 4.61 6.19
N LYS A 90 6.99 4.84 7.46
CA LYS A 90 8.00 4.03 8.15
C LYS A 90 7.47 2.62 8.42
N ALA A 91 6.24 2.51 8.91
CA ALA A 91 5.59 1.23 9.15
C ALA A 91 5.37 0.46 7.85
N PHE A 92 4.93 1.14 6.80
CA PHE A 92 4.75 0.58 5.47
C PHE A 92 6.05 0.05 4.88
N ARG A 93 7.16 0.77 5.04
CA ARG A 93 8.49 0.28 4.61
C ARG A 93 8.91 -0.99 5.34
N ASN A 94 8.58 -1.11 6.63
CA ASN A 94 8.87 -2.32 7.39
C ASN A 94 7.99 -3.48 6.93
N LEU A 95 6.69 -3.24 6.77
CA LEU A 95 5.74 -4.20 6.21
C LEU A 95 6.18 -4.69 4.83
N ALA A 96 6.48 -3.78 3.91
CA ALA A 96 6.94 -4.10 2.57
C ALA A 96 8.20 -4.97 2.60
N ARG A 97 9.16 -4.67 3.48
CA ARG A 97 10.36 -5.50 3.66
C ARG A 97 10.05 -6.88 4.23
N GLN A 98 9.16 -6.97 5.22
CA GLN A 98 8.72 -8.25 5.76
C GLN A 98 8.08 -9.11 4.68
N LEU A 99 7.09 -8.57 3.97
CA LEU A 99 6.41 -9.27 2.87
C LEU A 99 7.39 -9.66 1.76
N SER A 100 8.35 -8.79 1.42
CA SER A 100 9.36 -9.08 0.40
C SER A 100 10.19 -10.32 0.72
N ARG A 101 10.50 -10.54 2.00
CA ARG A 101 11.23 -11.73 2.46
C ARG A 101 10.35 -12.97 2.38
N LEU A 102 9.08 -12.88 2.77
CA LEU A 102 8.13 -14.00 2.71
C LEU A 102 7.84 -14.45 1.26
N ILE A 103 7.75 -13.49 0.34
CA ILE A 103 7.51 -13.71 -1.09
C ILE A 103 8.82 -14.11 -1.81
N GLY A 104 10.00 -13.85 -1.21
CA GLY A 104 11.29 -14.11 -1.84
C GLY A 104 11.63 -13.13 -2.96
N LYS A 105 11.13 -11.89 -2.86
CA LYS A 105 11.40 -10.82 -3.84
C LYS A 105 12.17 -9.68 -3.21
N ARG A 106 13.10 -9.11 -3.98
CA ARG A 106 13.86 -7.94 -3.55
C ARG A 106 13.12 -6.67 -3.95
N ILE A 107 12.75 -5.84 -2.98
CA ILE A 107 12.15 -4.53 -3.27
C ILE A 107 13.25 -3.49 -3.51
N TYR A 108 13.11 -2.78 -4.63
CA TYR A 108 13.86 -1.56 -4.93
C TYR A 108 12.93 -0.44 -5.35
N ILE A 109 12.68 0.49 -4.44
CA ILE A 109 11.96 1.71 -4.76
C ILE A 109 12.92 2.67 -5.47
N ARG A 110 12.77 2.78 -6.80
CA ARG A 110 13.61 3.66 -7.66
C ARG A 110 12.83 4.81 -8.31
N ALA A 111 11.52 4.87 -8.11
CA ALA A 111 10.69 5.87 -8.76
C ALA A 111 10.91 7.24 -8.12
N ARG A 112 11.23 8.24 -8.96
CA ARG A 112 11.53 9.62 -8.54
C ARG A 112 10.41 10.25 -7.70
N LYS A 113 9.15 9.91 -7.98
CA LYS A 113 7.96 10.45 -7.31
C LYS A 113 7.29 9.47 -6.35
N PHE A 114 8.02 8.46 -5.87
CA PHE A 114 7.44 7.41 -5.04
C PHE A 114 6.77 7.99 -3.79
N PHE A 115 7.43 8.90 -3.07
CA PHE A 115 6.92 9.42 -1.81
C PHE A 115 5.68 10.29 -2.00
N GLU A 116 5.69 11.18 -3.01
CA GLU A 116 4.53 12.01 -3.35
C GLU A 116 3.34 11.14 -3.75
N ASN A 117 3.59 10.09 -4.53
CA ASN A 117 2.53 9.22 -5.00
C ASN A 117 2.05 8.26 -3.90
N PHE A 118 2.91 7.84 -2.97
CA PHE A 118 2.52 7.07 -1.80
C PHE A 118 1.59 7.88 -0.90
N VAL A 119 1.94 9.14 -0.61
CA VAL A 119 1.08 10.05 0.16
C VAL A 119 -0.24 10.30 -0.56
N ALA A 120 -0.21 10.60 -1.86
CA ALA A 120 -1.41 10.80 -2.65
C ALA A 120 -2.31 9.55 -2.66
N LEU A 121 -1.71 8.36 -2.73
CA LEU A 121 -2.43 7.08 -2.67
C LEU A 121 -3.03 6.84 -1.28
N CYS A 122 -2.32 7.15 -0.19
CA CYS A 122 -2.87 7.16 1.17
C CYS A 122 -4.07 8.09 1.30
N ASP A 123 -3.97 9.30 0.77
CA ASP A 123 -5.07 10.26 0.83
C ASP A 123 -6.28 9.78 0.00
N LEU A 124 -6.05 9.22 -1.19
CA LEU A 124 -7.11 8.70 -2.06
C LEU A 124 -7.85 7.50 -1.46
N LEU A 125 -7.11 6.55 -0.86
CA LEU A 125 -7.69 5.30 -0.38
C LEU A 125 -8.31 5.42 1.01
N HIS A 126 -7.78 6.28 1.88
CA HIS A 126 -8.16 6.30 3.30
C HIS A 126 -9.07 7.47 3.68
N ARG A 127 -9.14 8.54 2.88
CA ARG A 127 -10.02 9.69 3.16
C ARG A 127 -11.05 9.79 2.05
N LYS A 128 -12.23 9.14 2.26
CA LYS A 128 -13.45 9.20 1.42
C LYS A 128 -13.29 10.22 0.30
N GLY A 129 -13.20 9.77 -0.96
CA GLY A 129 -12.81 10.52 -2.17
C GLY A 129 -13.48 11.88 -2.47
N HIS A 130 -14.21 12.46 -1.54
CA HIS A 130 -14.81 13.79 -1.56
C HIS A 130 -13.83 14.96 -1.40
N SER A 131 -12.53 14.74 -1.14
CA SER A 131 -11.56 15.84 -0.96
C SER A 131 -10.36 15.84 -1.89
N ILE A 132 -10.44 15.19 -3.07
CA ILE A 132 -9.44 15.35 -4.17
C ILE A 132 -9.12 16.83 -4.44
N ARG A 133 -10.03 17.75 -4.05
CA ARG A 133 -9.88 19.19 -4.21
C ARG A 133 -9.07 19.93 -3.13
N SER A 134 -8.83 19.39 -1.92
CA SER A 134 -8.43 20.28 -0.80
C SER A 134 -6.97 20.29 -0.35
N ARG A 135 -6.13 19.29 -0.63
CA ARG A 135 -4.91 19.14 0.20
C ARG A 135 -3.67 18.58 -0.49
N PHE A 136 -3.26 19.20 -1.60
CA PHE A 136 -1.81 19.28 -1.79
C PHE A 136 -1.24 20.05 -0.58
N ARG A 137 -0.36 19.45 0.23
CA ARG A 137 0.42 20.15 1.27
C ARG A 137 1.82 20.44 0.76
N LYS A 138 2.30 21.68 0.96
CA LYS A 138 3.63 22.08 0.51
C LYS A 138 4.66 21.29 1.31
N ILE A 139 5.54 20.57 0.63
CA ILE A 139 6.68 19.89 1.23
C ILE A 139 7.73 20.97 1.47
N HIS A 140 8.18 21.11 2.71
CA HIS A 140 9.25 22.03 3.04
C HIS A 140 10.61 21.39 2.78
N LYS A 141 11.61 22.21 2.45
CA LYS A 141 12.96 21.75 2.07
C LYS A 141 13.63 20.86 3.13
N ASN A 142 13.31 21.08 4.41
CA ASN A 142 13.79 20.33 5.56
C ASN A 142 13.14 18.94 5.72
N GLU A 143 11.98 18.70 5.09
CA GLU A 143 11.32 17.39 5.07
C GLU A 143 11.93 16.45 4.02
N ILE A 144 12.82 16.95 3.15
CA ILE A 144 13.45 16.18 2.06
C ILE A 144 14.85 15.71 2.49
N PRO A 145 15.13 14.39 2.51
CA PRO A 145 16.46 13.86 2.82
C PRO A 145 17.54 14.44 1.91
N TRP A 146 18.64 14.94 2.48
CA TRP A 146 19.64 15.70 1.74
C TRP A 146 20.55 14.78 0.89
N HIS A 147 20.59 15.04 -0.42
CA HIS A 147 21.57 14.49 -1.35
C HIS A 147 21.80 15.48 -2.52
N SER A 148 22.85 15.26 -3.32
CA SER A 148 23.34 16.22 -4.34
C SER A 148 22.26 16.73 -5.31
N GLY A 149 21.29 15.88 -5.69
CA GLY A 149 20.20 16.22 -6.61
C GLY A 149 19.02 17.01 -6.00
N VAL A 150 18.94 17.14 -4.67
CA VAL A 150 17.75 17.66 -3.98
C VAL A 150 17.48 19.13 -4.27
N ARG A 151 18.53 19.95 -4.39
CA ARG A 151 18.36 21.39 -4.67
C ARG A 151 17.66 21.63 -6.01
N ILE A 152 18.04 20.86 -7.03
CA ILE A 152 17.48 20.96 -8.38
C ILE A 152 16.05 20.41 -8.38
N ALA A 153 15.84 19.23 -7.78
CA ALA A 153 14.52 18.62 -7.65
C ALA A 153 13.52 19.50 -6.89
N TYR A 154 13.95 20.15 -5.80
CA TYR A 154 13.09 21.03 -5.00
C TYR A 154 12.72 22.31 -5.75
N ARG A 155 13.60 22.86 -6.59
CA ARG A 155 13.27 23.99 -7.47
C ARG A 155 12.19 23.63 -8.50
N ILE A 156 12.30 22.44 -9.10
CA ILE A 156 11.30 21.93 -10.05
C ILE A 156 9.97 21.69 -9.35
N TYR A 157 10.00 21.11 -8.14
CA TYR A 157 8.83 20.93 -7.28
C TYR A 157 8.14 22.27 -6.97
N LEU A 158 8.88 23.28 -6.51
CA LEU A 158 8.34 24.61 -6.21
C LEU A 158 7.70 25.27 -7.44
N ALA A 159 8.30 25.12 -8.63
CA ALA A 159 7.75 25.66 -9.87
C ALA A 159 6.42 24.98 -10.24
N ALA A 160 6.34 23.65 -10.14
CA ALA A 160 5.11 22.89 -10.37
C ALA A 160 4.02 23.23 -9.34
N TRP A 161 4.41 23.36 -8.08
CA TRP A 161 3.55 23.78 -6.96
C TRP A 161 2.90 25.14 -7.22
N ASN A 162 3.70 26.12 -7.65
CA ASN A 162 3.19 27.46 -7.95
C ASN A 162 2.27 27.51 -9.18
N ARG A 163 2.46 26.62 -10.17
CA ARG A 163 1.54 26.48 -11.31
C ARG A 163 0.21 25.89 -10.88
N LEU A 164 0.25 24.85 -10.05
CA LEU A 164 -0.92 24.17 -9.51
C LEU A 164 -1.82 25.12 -8.69
N ILE A 165 -1.22 25.96 -7.84
CA ILE A 165 -1.98 26.91 -7.01
C ILE A 165 -2.61 28.03 -7.84
N ARG A 166 -1.96 28.49 -8.91
CA ARG A 166 -2.44 29.62 -9.72
C ARG A 166 -3.45 29.25 -10.79
N HIS A 167 -3.43 28.02 -11.31
CA HIS A 167 -4.34 27.56 -12.37
C HIS A 167 -4.88 26.15 -12.07
N PRO A 168 -5.88 26.03 -11.18
CA PRO A 168 -6.30 24.74 -10.59
C PRO A 168 -7.07 23.80 -11.54
N ASN A 169 -7.51 24.29 -12.70
CA ASN A 169 -8.32 23.53 -13.67
C ASN A 169 -7.52 23.02 -14.89
N LEU A 170 -6.21 23.25 -14.93
CA LEU A 170 -5.38 22.63 -15.95
C LEU A 170 -5.05 21.21 -15.46
N PRO A 171 -5.39 20.14 -16.22
CA PRO A 171 -4.89 18.82 -15.92
C PRO A 171 -3.37 18.97 -15.80
N LEU A 172 -2.79 18.44 -14.72
CA LEU A 172 -1.36 18.24 -14.60
C LEU A 172 -0.97 17.28 -15.71
N VAL A 173 -0.83 17.79 -16.93
CA VAL A 173 -0.09 17.13 -17.99
C VAL A 173 1.30 17.07 -17.42
N LEU A 174 1.62 15.91 -16.83
CA LEU A 174 2.99 15.47 -16.70
C LEU A 174 3.48 15.30 -18.13
N THR A 175 3.75 16.41 -18.81
CA THR A 175 4.49 16.42 -20.05
C THR A 175 5.74 15.65 -19.72
N ARG A 176 5.86 14.48 -20.34
CA ARG A 176 7.15 13.79 -20.48
C ARG A 176 8.14 14.89 -20.84
N ALA A 177 9.17 15.07 -20.02
CA ALA A 177 10.30 15.86 -20.47
C ALA A 177 10.84 15.17 -21.75
N PRO A 178 11.30 15.95 -22.74
CA PRO A 178 11.89 15.39 -23.96
C PRO A 178 13.04 14.43 -23.63
#